data_AF-C2K0R2-F1
#
_entry.id   AF-C2K0R2-F1
#
_cell.length_a   1.000
_cell.length_b   1.000
_cell.length_c   1.000
_cell.angle_alpha   90.00
_cell.angle_beta   90.00
_cell.angle_gamma   90.00
#
_symmetry.space_group_name_H-M   'P 1'
#
loop_
_entity.id
_entity.type
_entity.pdbx_description
1 polymer ?
#
loop_
_entity_poly.entity_id
_entity_poly.type
_entity_poly.pdbx_seq_one_letter_code
_entity_poly.pdbx_strand_id
1 'polypeptide(L)'
;MRVKTKKVMTVQPNYKDIADNYIQALGGADNIDSLVNCATRIRVIVKDPDKTASNRVFMHVGAVNFNLHGHFAQIIIGLDVAQVLEAMRKRLNLTDEGTLDEYGLTPNGERARILYECLGLPENILSVTVIGSAVAVQVVDPDWVDPYDVMLQLNIGIKSLTKHGHQVRIEMDQATAIARELNRLLRQNKRQIQ
;
A
#
# COMPACT_ATOMS: atom_id res chain seq x y z
N MET A 1 16.02 34.06 -34.41
CA MET A 1 16.11 33.76 -32.96
C MET A 1 15.81 32.28 -32.75
N ARG A 2 16.78 31.47 -32.28
CA ARG A 2 16.53 30.07 -31.90
C ARG A 2 16.06 30.04 -30.45
N VAL A 3 14.83 29.59 -30.21
CA VAL A 3 14.30 29.34 -28.87
C VAL A 3 15.02 28.12 -28.31
N LYS A 4 15.81 28.29 -27.25
CA LYS A 4 16.43 27.19 -26.51
C LYS A 4 15.36 26.55 -25.62
N THR A 5 14.94 25.34 -25.95
CA THR A 5 14.02 24.55 -25.13
C THR A 5 14.71 24.21 -23.79
N LYS A 6 14.13 24.64 -22.67
CA LYS A 6 14.59 24.23 -21.32
C LYS A 6 14.40 22.73 -21.18
N LYS A 7 15.50 22.01 -20.94
CA LYS A 7 15.50 20.60 -20.53
C LYS A 7 14.81 20.53 -19.17
N VAL A 8 13.65 19.85 -19.09
CA VAL A 8 13.02 19.52 -17.81
C VAL A 8 13.98 18.58 -17.08
N MET A 9 14.54 19.04 -15.96
CA MET A 9 15.36 18.22 -15.08
C MET A 9 14.42 17.35 -14.25
N THR A 10 14.27 16.08 -14.61
CA THR A 10 13.72 15.07 -13.71
C THR A 10 14.77 14.82 -12.61
N VAL A 11 14.55 15.41 -11.43
CA VAL A 11 15.30 15.04 -10.23
C VAL A 11 14.93 13.60 -9.92
N GLN A 12 15.88 12.67 -10.00
CA GLN A 12 15.66 11.31 -9.51
C GLN A 12 15.44 11.40 -8.00
N PRO A 13 14.38 10.78 -7.44
CA PRO A 13 14.16 10.79 -6.01
C PRO A 13 15.37 10.16 -5.30
N ASN A 14 15.93 10.87 -4.32
CA ASN A 14 16.97 10.28 -3.48
C ASN A 14 16.29 9.37 -2.44
N TYR A 15 16.15 8.09 -2.77
CA TYR A 15 15.47 7.11 -1.91
C TYR A 15 16.11 6.98 -0.51
N LYS A 16 17.40 7.31 -0.37
CA LYS A 16 18.06 7.33 0.95
C LYS A 16 17.53 8.45 1.82
N ASP A 17 17.39 9.65 1.27
CA ASP A 17 16.85 10.80 2.01
C ASP A 17 15.37 10.57 2.36
N ILE A 18 14.60 9.99 1.42
CA ILE A 18 13.20 9.61 1.67
C ILE A 18 13.11 8.60 2.82
N ALA A 19 13.94 7.54 2.78
CA ALA A 19 14.00 6.54 3.84
C ALA A 19 14.39 7.14 5.20
N ASP A 20 15.41 8.00 5.24
CA ASP A 20 15.87 8.66 6.46
C ASP A 20 14.76 9.55 7.05
N ASN A 21 14.07 10.31 6.21
CA ASN A 21 12.94 11.14 6.63
C ASN A 21 11.75 10.30 7.12
N TYR A 22 11.44 9.16 6.50
CA TYR A 22 10.39 8.27 6.99
C TYR A 22 10.75 7.61 8.32
N ILE A 23 11.99 7.15 8.49
CA ILE A 23 12.46 6.59 9.77
C ILE A 23 12.35 7.65 10.87
N GLN A 24 12.74 8.89 10.59
CA GLN A 24 12.60 10.00 11.54
C GLN A 24 11.13 10.29 11.85
N ALA A 25 10.27 10.35 10.83
CA ALA A 25 8.83 10.57 11.00
C ALA A 25 8.14 9.44 11.79
N LEU A 26 8.66 8.21 11.73
CA LEU A 26 8.21 7.08 12.54
C LEU A 26 8.70 7.13 14.01
N GLY A 27 9.40 8.19 14.42
CA GLY A 27 9.94 8.31 15.78
C GLY A 27 11.36 7.76 15.96
N GLY A 28 12.07 7.52 14.85
CA GLY A 28 13.44 7.02 14.84
C GLY A 28 13.55 5.49 14.76
N ALA A 29 14.78 5.01 14.51
CA ALA A 29 15.06 3.59 14.30
C ALA A 29 14.64 2.72 15.50
N ASP A 30 14.87 3.20 16.72
CA ASP A 30 14.53 2.46 17.93
C ASP A 30 13.02 2.25 18.12
N ASN A 31 12.19 3.09 17.48
CA ASN A 31 10.74 2.98 17.53
C ASN A 31 10.19 1.99 16.50
N ILE A 32 10.99 1.55 15.54
CA ILE A 32 10.57 0.59 14.51
C ILE A 32 10.85 -0.83 15.03
N ASP A 33 9.81 -1.66 15.04
CA ASP A 33 9.91 -3.06 15.44
C ASP A 33 10.14 -3.96 14.22
N SER A 34 9.30 -3.82 13.18
CA SER A 34 9.42 -4.59 11.95
C SER A 34 8.88 -3.85 10.72
N LEU A 35 9.36 -4.25 9.55
CA LEU A 35 8.93 -3.75 8.24
C LEU A 35 8.40 -4.91 7.38
N VAL A 36 7.18 -4.76 6.88
CA VAL A 36 6.53 -5.75 6.01
C VAL A 36 6.44 -5.22 4.58
N ASN A 37 6.88 -6.05 3.62
CA ASN A 37 6.87 -5.73 2.21
C ASN A 37 5.44 -5.80 1.62
N CYS A 38 5.07 -4.81 0.82
CA CYS A 38 3.79 -4.72 0.11
C CYS A 38 4.04 -4.12 -1.28
N ALA A 39 3.06 -4.20 -2.17
CA ALA A 39 3.21 -3.74 -3.56
C ALA A 39 3.28 -2.21 -3.66
N THR A 40 2.45 -1.48 -2.90
CA THR A 40 2.39 -0.01 -2.96
C THR A 40 2.49 0.69 -1.62
N ARG A 41 2.68 -0.08 -0.54
CA ARG A 41 2.80 0.43 0.83
C ARG A 41 4.05 -0.10 1.52
N ILE A 42 4.54 0.64 2.51
CA ILE A 42 5.45 0.12 3.53
C ILE A 42 4.61 -0.03 4.80
N ARG A 43 4.48 -1.25 5.31
CA ARG A 43 3.81 -1.54 6.58
C ARG A 43 4.86 -1.64 7.68
N VAL A 44 4.64 -0.91 8.77
CA VAL A 44 5.58 -0.81 9.88
C VAL A 44 4.84 -1.15 11.16
N ILE A 45 5.44 -2.00 11.99
CA ILE A 45 5.05 -2.11 13.40
C ILE A 45 5.93 -1.16 14.19
N VAL A 46 5.32 -0.22 14.89
CA VAL A 46 6.02 0.73 15.78
C VAL A 46 5.83 0.35 17.24
N LYS A 47 6.86 0.55 18.06
CA LYS A 47 6.83 0.23 19.48
C LYS A 47 5.98 1.23 20.27
N ASP A 48 6.07 2.51 19.90
CA ASP A 48 5.35 3.60 20.54
C ASP A 48 4.68 4.48 19.48
N PRO A 49 3.35 4.40 19.33
CA PRO A 49 2.63 5.16 18.31
C PRO A 49 2.65 6.67 18.57
N ASP A 50 2.79 7.12 19.82
CA ASP A 50 2.77 8.54 20.17
C ASP A 50 4.04 9.28 19.69
N LYS A 51 5.10 8.54 19.36
CA LYS A 51 6.32 9.08 18.75
C LYS A 51 6.21 9.26 17.24
N THR A 52 5.14 8.78 16.62
CA THR A 52 4.96 8.85 15.17
C THR A 52 4.38 10.19 14.77
N ALA A 53 4.96 10.81 13.74
CA ALA A 53 4.52 12.09 13.22
C ALA A 53 3.13 12.01 12.56
N SER A 54 2.50 13.17 12.39
CA SER A 54 1.22 13.26 11.69
C SER A 54 1.34 12.92 10.20
N ASN A 55 0.23 12.49 9.59
CA ASN A 55 0.12 12.21 8.15
C ASN A 55 0.74 13.30 7.26
N ARG A 56 0.55 14.57 7.64
CA ARG A 56 1.10 15.73 6.90
C ARG A 56 2.62 15.67 6.70
N VAL A 57 3.37 15.14 7.66
CA VAL A 57 4.82 15.01 7.56
C VAL A 57 5.19 13.97 6.50
N PHE A 58 4.53 12.80 6.51
CA PHE A 58 4.74 11.76 5.51
C PHE A 58 4.39 12.24 4.10
N MET A 59 3.28 12.96 3.95
CA MET A 59 2.90 13.55 2.66
C MET A 59 3.92 14.58 2.17
N HIS A 60 4.54 15.35 3.07
CA HIS A 60 5.58 16.31 2.70
C HIS A 60 6.87 15.63 2.22
N VAL A 61 7.18 14.44 2.73
CA VAL A 61 8.32 13.62 2.29
C VAL A 61 8.06 12.98 0.92
N GLY A 62 6.79 12.74 0.57
CA GLY A 62 6.39 12.20 -0.72
C GLY A 62 5.42 11.02 -0.65
N ALA A 63 4.85 10.71 0.52
CA ALA A 63 3.80 9.71 0.62
C ALA A 63 2.51 10.21 -0.03
N VAL A 64 1.78 9.30 -0.68
CA VAL A 64 0.39 9.51 -1.11
C VAL A 64 -0.50 9.74 0.11
N ASN A 65 -0.33 8.89 1.13
CA ASN A 65 -1.04 8.99 2.40
C ASN A 65 -0.29 8.22 3.49
N PHE A 66 -0.64 8.48 4.74
CA PHE A 66 -0.15 7.77 5.91
C PHE A 66 -1.27 7.52 6.92
N ASN A 67 -1.37 6.27 7.36
CA ASN A 67 -2.34 5.83 8.34
C ASN A 67 -1.63 5.17 9.53
N LEU A 68 -2.10 5.45 10.75
CA LEU A 68 -1.62 4.82 11.99
C LEU A 68 -2.82 4.26 12.76
N HIS A 69 -2.81 2.97 13.05
CA HIS A 69 -3.85 2.27 13.83
C HIS A 69 -3.19 1.48 14.95
N GLY A 70 -3.23 2.02 16.17
CA GLY A 70 -2.43 1.49 17.28
C GLY A 70 -0.95 1.45 16.88
N HIS A 71 -0.33 0.27 16.98
CA HIS A 71 1.08 0.06 16.61
C HIS A 71 1.32 -0.14 15.11
N PHE A 72 0.26 -0.19 14.28
CA PHE A 72 0.37 -0.48 12.86
C PHE A 72 0.36 0.79 12.03
N ALA A 73 1.51 1.12 11.45
CA ALA A 73 1.68 2.26 10.56
C ALA A 73 1.74 1.82 9.09
N GLN A 74 1.14 2.60 8.20
CA GLN A 74 1.12 2.33 6.76
C GLN A 74 1.53 3.59 6.01
N ILE A 75 2.68 3.55 5.34
CA ILE A 75 3.14 4.61 4.44
C ILE A 75 2.78 4.21 3.02
N ILE A 76 1.85 4.92 2.38
CA ILE A 76 1.42 4.65 1.01
C ILE A 76 2.28 5.51 0.07
N ILE A 77 3.08 4.87 -0.80
CA ILE A 77 4.08 5.56 -1.64
C ILE A 77 3.81 5.31 -3.14
N GLY A 78 3.23 4.15 -3.50
CA GLY A 78 3.05 3.75 -4.89
C GLY A 78 4.19 2.85 -5.37
N LEU A 79 4.59 2.99 -6.63
CA LEU A 79 5.51 2.05 -7.31
C LEU A 79 6.97 2.10 -6.81
N ASP A 80 7.36 3.15 -6.09
CA ASP A 80 8.73 3.33 -5.56
C ASP A 80 8.98 2.59 -4.23
N VAL A 81 8.02 1.78 -3.76
CA VAL A 81 8.10 1.10 -2.46
C VAL A 81 9.34 0.24 -2.32
N ALA A 82 9.70 -0.55 -3.35
CA ALA A 82 10.81 -1.49 -3.26
C ALA A 82 12.13 -0.76 -2.94
N GLN A 83 12.38 0.36 -3.63
CA GLN A 83 13.59 1.16 -3.49
C GLN A 83 13.64 1.88 -2.14
N VAL A 84 12.52 2.43 -1.67
CA VAL A 84 12.44 3.08 -0.36
C VAL A 84 12.58 2.07 0.77
N LEU A 85 11.92 0.92 0.67
CA LEU A 85 11.98 -0.15 1.67
C LEU A 85 13.39 -0.71 1.78
N GLU A 86 14.06 -0.97 0.66
CA GLU A 86 15.45 -1.41 0.64
C GLU A 86 16.37 -0.39 1.32
N ALA A 87 16.17 0.91 1.04
CA ALA A 87 16.91 1.98 1.69
C ALA A 87 16.65 2.02 3.20
N MET A 88 15.40 1.88 3.65
CA MET A 88 15.05 1.82 5.07
C MET A 88 15.69 0.60 5.76
N ARG A 89 15.60 -0.60 5.17
CA ARG A 89 16.19 -1.83 5.72
C ARG A 89 17.69 -1.67 5.94
N LYS A 90 18.40 -1.11 4.96
CA LYS A 90 19.84 -0.81 5.07
C LYS A 90 20.17 0.16 6.21
N ARG A 91 19.29 1.11 6.53
CA ARG A 91 19.48 2.06 7.64
C ARG A 91 19.18 1.45 9.01
N LEU A 92 18.27 0.49 9.06
CA LEU A 92 17.83 -0.18 10.29
C LEU A 92 18.61 -1.47 10.60
N ASN A 93 19.57 -1.84 9.74
CA ASN A 93 20.30 -3.10 9.79
C ASN A 93 19.37 -4.33 9.87
N LEU A 94 18.20 -4.25 9.23
CA LEU A 94 17.25 -5.36 9.13
C LEU A 94 17.64 -6.25 7.94
N THR A 95 17.70 -7.55 8.15
CA THR A 95 17.86 -8.53 7.07
C THR A 95 16.55 -8.72 6.30
N ASP A 96 16.64 -9.07 5.02
CA ASP A 96 15.48 -9.37 4.19
C ASP A 96 14.75 -10.61 4.72
N GLU A 97 13.67 -10.42 5.47
CA GLU A 97 12.62 -11.42 5.57
C GLU A 97 11.66 -11.23 4.41
N GLY A 98 11.87 -12.04 3.36
CA GLY A 98 10.95 -12.21 2.25
C GLY A 98 10.77 -10.96 1.38
N THR A 99 11.37 -10.98 0.20
CA THR A 99 10.69 -10.40 -0.95
C THR A 99 9.43 -11.22 -1.16
N LEU A 100 8.25 -10.57 -1.17
CA LEU A 100 7.13 -11.18 -1.90
C LEU A 100 7.58 -11.07 -3.35
N ASP A 101 8.30 -12.11 -3.78
CA ASP A 101 8.89 -12.16 -5.10
C ASP A 101 7.85 -11.75 -6.13
N GLU A 102 8.34 -11.00 -7.09
CA GLU A 102 7.72 -10.61 -8.34
C GLU A 102 7.22 -11.87 -9.07
N TYR A 103 6.14 -12.47 -8.58
CA TYR A 103 5.62 -13.76 -9.00
C TYR A 103 4.79 -13.59 -10.27
N GLY A 104 5.43 -13.25 -11.38
CA GLY A 104 4.87 -13.35 -12.74
C GLY A 104 3.40 -12.97 -12.82
N LEU A 105 3.02 -11.89 -12.12
CA LEU A 105 1.62 -11.57 -11.93
C LEU A 105 1.11 -11.10 -13.28
N THR A 106 0.04 -11.74 -13.75
CA THR A 106 -0.74 -11.16 -14.84
C THR A 106 -1.12 -9.72 -14.44
N PRO A 107 -1.37 -8.81 -15.39
CA PRO A 107 -1.79 -7.44 -15.05
C PRO A 107 -2.97 -7.39 -14.06
N ASN A 108 -3.88 -8.36 -14.11
CA ASN A 108 -4.99 -8.47 -13.15
C ASN A 108 -4.56 -9.01 -11.77
N GLY A 109 -3.53 -9.87 -11.71
CA GLY A 109 -2.96 -10.34 -10.46
C GLY A 109 -2.27 -9.23 -9.68
N GLU A 110 -1.54 -8.35 -10.37
CA GLU A 110 -0.91 -7.17 -9.76
C GLU A 110 -1.97 -6.19 -9.23
N ARG A 111 -2.96 -5.84 -10.07
CA ARG A 111 -4.10 -4.99 -9.65
C ARG A 111 -4.85 -5.59 -8.46
N ALA A 112 -5.07 -6.91 -8.45
CA ALA A 112 -5.71 -7.60 -7.34
C ALA A 112 -4.85 -7.57 -6.07
N ARG A 113 -3.53 -7.71 -6.17
CA ARG A 113 -2.63 -7.60 -5.02
C ARG A 113 -2.66 -6.20 -4.39
N ILE A 114 -2.61 -5.17 -5.22
CA ILE A 114 -2.71 -3.78 -4.75
C ILE A 114 -4.08 -3.53 -4.14
N LEU A 115 -5.16 -3.98 -4.78
CA LEU A 115 -6.52 -3.83 -4.26
C LEU A 115 -6.70 -4.58 -2.93
N TYR A 116 -6.12 -5.77 -2.79
CA TYR A 116 -6.10 -6.52 -1.54
C TYR A 116 -5.51 -5.70 -0.39
N GLU A 117 -4.41 -4.99 -0.64
CA GLU A 117 -3.79 -4.13 0.37
C GLU A 117 -4.62 -2.89 0.69
N CYS A 118 -5.37 -2.36 -0.28
CA CYS A 118 -6.30 -1.24 -0.07
C CYS A 118 -7.48 -1.61 0.83
N LEU A 119 -7.80 -2.91 0.94
CA LEU A 119 -8.90 -3.41 1.77
C LEU A 119 -8.47 -3.62 3.23
N GLY A 120 -7.22 -3.33 3.59
CA GLY A 120 -6.69 -3.45 4.96
C GLY A 120 -5.80 -4.68 5.16
N LEU A 121 -5.78 -5.21 6.39
CA LEU A 121 -5.14 -6.50 6.69
C LEU A 121 -5.99 -7.67 6.17
N PRO A 122 -5.41 -8.85 5.92
CA PRO A 122 -6.16 -10.03 5.46
C PRO A 122 -7.41 -10.36 6.27
N GLU A 123 -7.36 -10.14 7.58
CA GLU A 123 -8.44 -10.43 8.52
C GLU A 123 -9.63 -9.49 8.32
N ASN A 124 -9.42 -8.34 7.68
CA ASN A 124 -10.50 -7.41 7.37
C ASN A 124 -11.39 -7.91 6.23
N ILE A 125 -10.95 -8.86 5.40
CA ILE A 125 -11.68 -9.30 4.21
C ILE A 125 -12.45 -10.59 4.50
N LEU A 126 -13.78 -10.50 4.58
CA LEU A 126 -14.66 -11.64 4.86
C LEU A 126 -15.02 -12.43 3.61
N SER A 127 -15.39 -11.74 2.53
CA SER A 127 -15.72 -12.37 1.25
C SER A 127 -15.54 -11.41 0.07
N VAL A 128 -15.29 -11.97 -1.12
CA VAL A 128 -15.15 -11.22 -2.37
C VAL A 128 -16.05 -11.84 -3.42
N THR A 129 -16.97 -11.03 -3.95
CA THR A 129 -17.93 -11.39 -5.00
C THR A 129 -17.91 -10.36 -6.13
N VAL A 130 -18.71 -10.58 -7.18
CA VAL A 130 -18.84 -9.66 -8.32
C VAL A 130 -20.31 -9.30 -8.46
N ILE A 131 -20.60 -8.00 -8.60
CA ILE A 131 -21.95 -7.49 -8.86
C ILE A 131 -21.86 -6.57 -10.08
N GLY A 132 -22.29 -7.07 -11.25
CA GLY A 132 -22.13 -6.35 -12.51
C GLY A 132 -20.66 -6.12 -12.83
N SER A 133 -20.26 -4.85 -12.99
CA SER A 133 -18.87 -4.41 -13.20
C SER A 133 -18.11 -4.10 -11.91
N ALA A 134 -18.68 -4.39 -10.74
CA ALA A 134 -18.03 -4.13 -9.47
C ALA A 134 -17.47 -5.39 -8.82
N VAL A 135 -16.32 -5.22 -8.17
CA VAL A 135 -15.88 -6.12 -7.11
C VAL A 135 -16.63 -5.70 -5.84
N ALA A 136 -17.39 -6.62 -5.26
CA ALA A 136 -18.13 -6.42 -4.02
C ALA A 136 -17.47 -7.21 -2.90
N VAL A 137 -16.98 -6.50 -1.89
CA VAL A 137 -16.20 -7.04 -0.78
C VAL A 137 -16.98 -6.86 0.50
N GLN A 138 -17.17 -7.94 1.25
CA GLN A 138 -17.62 -7.86 2.62
C GLN A 138 -16.41 -7.69 3.52
N VAL A 139 -16.37 -6.63 4.32
CA VAL A 139 -15.26 -6.33 5.23
C VAL A 139 -15.69 -6.35 6.69
N VAL A 140 -14.74 -6.55 7.61
CA VAL A 140 -14.98 -6.45 9.06
C VAL A 140 -15.18 -4.99 9.45
N ASP A 141 -14.29 -4.12 8.99
CA ASP A 141 -14.30 -2.69 9.29
C ASP A 141 -14.09 -1.89 7.99
N PRO A 142 -15.06 -1.07 7.56
CA PRO A 142 -14.93 -0.23 6.39
C PRO A 142 -13.92 0.91 6.54
N ASP A 143 -13.52 1.29 7.76
CA ASP A 143 -12.55 2.37 8.01
C ASP A 143 -11.12 1.95 7.68
N TRP A 144 -10.86 0.64 7.67
CA TRP A 144 -9.58 0.06 7.26
C TRP A 144 -9.39 0.06 5.74
N VAL A 145 -10.45 0.34 4.99
CA VAL A 145 -10.43 0.38 3.54
C VAL A 145 -9.99 1.77 3.10
N ASP A 146 -8.92 1.83 2.30
CA ASP A 146 -8.37 3.09 1.83
C ASP A 146 -9.43 3.94 1.11
N PRO A 147 -9.34 5.28 1.23
CA PRO A 147 -10.27 6.17 0.57
C PRO A 147 -10.08 6.17 -0.95
N TYR A 148 -11.11 6.59 -1.67
CA TYR A 148 -11.16 6.52 -3.14
C TYR A 148 -10.02 7.27 -3.83
N ASP A 149 -9.67 8.46 -3.33
CA ASP A 149 -8.60 9.30 -3.84
C ASP A 149 -7.23 8.65 -3.73
N VAL A 150 -6.94 7.98 -2.61
CA VAL A 150 -5.72 7.18 -2.43
C VAL A 150 -5.70 6.02 -3.43
N MET A 151 -6.79 5.26 -3.52
CA MET A 151 -6.90 4.13 -4.45
C MET A 151 -6.75 4.55 -5.92
N LEU A 152 -7.29 5.72 -6.28
CA LEU A 152 -7.21 6.28 -7.63
C LEU A 152 -5.76 6.59 -8.02
N GLN A 153 -4.95 7.12 -7.09
CA GLN A 153 -3.54 7.42 -7.33
C GLN A 153 -2.66 6.17 -7.53
N LEU A 154 -3.11 5.00 -7.06
CA LEU A 154 -2.42 3.73 -7.30
C LEU A 154 -2.59 3.21 -8.74
N ASN A 155 -3.42 3.88 -9.56
CA ASN A 155 -3.60 3.60 -10.99
C ASN A 155 -3.96 2.13 -11.32
N ILE A 156 -4.76 1.49 -10.46
CA ILE A 156 -5.23 0.11 -10.65
C ILE A 156 -6.57 0.00 -11.41
N GLY A 157 -6.98 1.07 -12.08
CA GLY A 157 -8.19 1.10 -12.92
C GLY A 157 -9.50 1.09 -12.15
N ILE A 158 -9.52 1.63 -10.94
CA ILE A 158 -10.75 1.87 -10.16
C ILE A 158 -11.46 3.11 -10.72
N LYS A 159 -12.78 3.01 -10.89
CA LYS A 159 -13.65 4.08 -11.42
C LYS A 159 -14.53 4.71 -10.35
N SER A 160 -14.92 3.94 -9.34
CA SER A 160 -15.64 4.44 -8.17
C SER A 160 -15.54 3.48 -6.99
N LEU A 161 -15.77 4.00 -5.79
CA LEU A 161 -15.81 3.27 -4.53
C LEU A 161 -17.07 3.70 -3.77
N THR A 162 -17.88 2.75 -3.33
CA THR A 162 -19.03 3.00 -2.45
C THR A 162 -18.95 2.09 -1.23
N LYS A 163 -19.16 2.65 -0.04
CA LYS A 163 -19.22 1.90 1.23
C LYS A 163 -20.66 1.97 1.75
N HIS A 164 -21.27 0.83 2.03
CA HIS A 164 -22.59 0.74 2.67
C HIS A 164 -22.54 -0.26 3.83
N GLY A 165 -22.41 0.28 5.04
CA GLY A 165 -22.05 -0.52 6.21
C GLY A 165 -20.74 -1.28 5.95
N HIS A 166 -20.79 -2.59 6.11
CA HIS A 166 -19.64 -3.49 5.92
C HIS A 166 -19.44 -3.96 4.47
N GLN A 167 -20.24 -3.46 3.52
CA GLN A 167 -20.09 -3.79 2.11
C GLN A 167 -19.36 -2.67 1.37
N VAL A 168 -18.30 -3.05 0.66
CA VAL A 168 -17.49 -2.17 -0.18
C VAL A 168 -17.68 -2.58 -1.63
N ARG A 169 -18.14 -1.65 -2.46
CA ARG A 169 -18.35 -1.86 -3.90
C ARG A 169 -17.38 -1.01 -4.70
N ILE A 170 -16.63 -1.66 -5.58
CA ILE A 170 -15.52 -1.06 -6.32
C ILE A 170 -15.76 -1.29 -7.81
N GLU A 171 -16.18 -0.24 -8.53
CA GLU A 171 -16.37 -0.31 -9.98
C GLU A 171 -15.00 -0.26 -10.67
N MET A 172 -14.69 -1.26 -11.49
CA MET A 172 -13.41 -1.34 -12.19
C MET A 172 -13.46 -2.23 -13.41
N ASP A 173 -12.56 -1.99 -14.36
CA ASP A 173 -12.43 -2.89 -15.51
C ASP A 173 -11.87 -4.25 -15.08
N GLN A 174 -12.39 -5.32 -15.70
CA GLN A 174 -12.01 -6.70 -15.42
C GLN A 174 -12.32 -7.16 -13.99
N ALA A 175 -13.40 -6.64 -13.37
CA ALA A 175 -13.82 -6.98 -12.00
C ALA A 175 -13.88 -8.50 -11.73
N THR A 176 -14.39 -9.31 -12.67
CA THR A 176 -14.43 -10.78 -12.52
C THR A 176 -13.04 -11.41 -12.40
N ALA A 177 -12.09 -10.98 -13.25
CA ALA A 177 -10.73 -11.49 -13.21
C ALA A 177 -10.01 -11.07 -11.93
N ILE A 178 -10.20 -9.83 -11.49
CA ILE A 178 -9.62 -9.31 -10.25
C ILE A 178 -10.21 -9.99 -9.02
N ALA A 179 -11.53 -10.18 -8.95
CA ALA A 179 -12.18 -10.90 -7.86
C ALA A 179 -11.67 -12.35 -7.76
N ARG A 180 -11.39 -13.01 -8.89
CA ARG A 180 -10.80 -14.35 -8.91
C ARG A 180 -9.39 -14.36 -8.29
N GLU A 181 -8.56 -13.39 -8.65
CA GLU A 181 -7.21 -13.25 -8.07
C GLU A 181 -7.23 -12.87 -6.59
N LEU A 182 -8.12 -11.96 -6.17
CA LEU A 182 -8.35 -11.64 -4.76
C LEU A 182 -8.71 -12.89 -3.95
N ASN A 183 -9.65 -13.69 -4.45
CA ASN A 183 -10.02 -14.95 -3.83
C ASN A 183 -8.85 -15.96 -3.78
N ARG A 184 -7.93 -15.92 -4.76
CA ARG A 184 -6.70 -16.73 -4.73
C ARG A 184 -5.76 -16.28 -3.61
N LEU A 185 -5.53 -14.97 -3.48
CA LEU A 185 -4.70 -14.39 -2.42
C LEU A 185 -5.24 -14.72 -1.03
N LEU A 186 -6.56 -14.58 -0.82
CA LEU A 186 -7.22 -14.93 0.45
C LEU A 186 -7.01 -16.39 0.85
N ARG A 187 -7.09 -17.32 -0.12
CA ARG A 187 -6.83 -18.74 0.13
C ARG A 187 -5.37 -19.03 0.46
N GLN A 188 -4.43 -18.32 -0.16
CA GLN A 188 -3.00 -18.47 0.11
C GLN A 188 -2.66 -18.00 1.53
N ASN A 189 -3.19 -16.84 1.94
CA ASN A 189 -2.97 -16.32 3.29
C ASN A 189 -3.49 -17.29 4.38
N LYS A 190 -4.70 -17.85 4.20
CA LYS A 190 -5.25 -18.85 5.14
C LYS A 190 -4.40 -20.12 5.29
N ARG A 191 -3.61 -20.48 4.28
CA ARG A 191 -2.72 -21.66 4.31
C ARG A 191 -1.39 -21.38 5.00
N GLN A 192 -0.98 -20.12 5.11
CA GLN A 192 0.28 -19.74 5.78
C GLN A 192 0.15 -19.60 7.31
N ILE A 193 -1.09 -19.56 7.82
CA ILE A 193 -1.42 -19.41 9.24
C ILE A 193 -1.78 -20.77 9.90
N GLN A 194 -1.82 -21.85 9.11
CA GLN A 194 -1.97 -23.24 9.60
C GLN A 194 -0.61 -23.94 9.63
#